data_AF-A0A7X6T481-F1
#
_entry.id   AF-A0A7X6T481-F1
#
_cell.length_a   1.000
_cell.length_b   1.000
_cell.length_c   1.000
_cell.angle_alpha   90.00
_cell.angle_beta   90.00
_cell.angle_gamma   90.00
#
_symmetry.space_group_name_H-M   'P 1'
#
loop_
_entity.id
_entity.type
_entity.pdbx_description
1 polymer ?
#
loop_
_entity_poly.entity_id
_entity_poly.type
_entity_poly.pdbx_seq_one_letter_code
_entity_poly.pdbx_strand_id
1 'polypeptide(L)'
;MKHKPLNFSRFVAISALISAILSPTAIAQSEETTQSYSELDRQKAIIRCMTLEYVGFYQEHPAEADAMDICNARFQRLTQEIPYENYKQWVLDTPYSPYPAAETSAIQEQYNHIMFGIDSQIPFIVE
;
A
#
# COMPACT_ATOMS: atom_id res chain seq x y z
N MET A 1 35.41 60.90 29.65
CA MET A 1 34.32 60.04 29.16
C MET A 1 33.53 60.81 28.11
N LYS A 2 33.54 60.34 26.86
CA LYS A 2 32.87 60.99 25.71
C LYS A 2 32.38 59.87 24.79
N HIS A 3 31.08 59.58 24.81
CA HIS A 3 30.47 58.56 23.96
C HIS A 3 30.35 59.08 22.52
N LYS A 4 30.79 58.27 21.56
CA LYS A 4 30.49 58.42 20.14
C LYS A 4 29.59 57.24 19.76
N PRO A 5 28.34 57.45 19.32
CA PRO A 5 27.49 56.35 18.86
C PRO A 5 27.93 55.92 17.45
N LEU A 6 28.28 54.64 17.30
CA LEU A 6 28.41 54.02 15.99
C LEU A 6 27.00 53.76 15.44
N ASN A 7 26.71 54.32 14.27
CA ASN A 7 25.47 54.22 13.52
C ASN A 7 24.95 52.77 13.39
N PHE A 8 23.87 52.46 14.11
CA PHE A 8 23.07 51.24 13.93
C PHE A 8 21.86 51.51 13.00
N SER A 9 22.03 52.39 12.03
CA SER A 9 20.98 52.81 11.10
C SER A 9 21.37 52.39 9.70
N ARG A 10 21.01 51.15 9.35
CA ARG A 10 20.89 50.66 7.95
C ARG A 10 20.33 49.24 7.77
N PHE A 11 19.93 48.55 8.83
CA PHE A 11 19.42 47.17 8.73
C PHE A 11 17.96 47.00 9.17
N VAL A 12 17.15 48.06 9.17
CA VAL A 12 15.73 47.97 9.59
C VAL A 12 14.74 48.10 8.43
N ALA A 13 15.20 48.39 7.21
CA ALA A 13 14.32 48.72 6.09
C ALA A 13 14.08 47.60 5.06
N ILE A 14 14.50 46.35 5.31
CA ILE A 14 14.33 45.24 4.33
C ILE A 14 13.39 44.14 4.83
N SER A 15 13.12 44.05 6.13
CA SER A 15 12.32 42.97 6.72
C SER A 15 10.79 43.12 6.60
N ALA A 16 10.28 44.23 6.06
CA ALA A 16 8.83 44.49 6.00
C ALA A 16 8.15 44.14 4.67
N LEU A 17 8.89 43.75 3.63
CA LEU A 17 8.33 43.52 2.28
C LEU A 17 8.10 42.04 1.91
N ILE A 18 8.55 41.09 2.75
CA ILE A 18 8.44 39.65 2.43
C ILE A 18 7.15 39.03 3.00
N SER A 19 6.52 39.66 3.99
CA SER A 19 5.37 39.07 4.70
C SER A 19 4.01 39.17 3.99
N ALA A 20 3.94 39.79 2.81
CA ALA A 20 2.67 40.00 2.08
C ALA A 20 2.39 39.01 0.95
N ILE A 21 3.29 38.06 0.66
CA ILE A 21 3.15 37.16 -0.52
C ILE A 21 2.67 35.75 -0.14
N LEU A 22 2.75 35.32 1.13
CA LEU A 22 2.24 34.02 1.56
C LEU A 22 0.82 34.14 2.12
N SER A 23 -0.14 34.41 1.25
CA SER A 23 -1.52 33.98 1.48
C SER A 23 -1.82 32.81 0.54
N PRO A 24 -1.51 31.55 0.90
CA PRO A 24 -2.16 30.44 0.25
C PRO A 24 -3.63 30.48 0.73
N THR A 25 -4.50 31.05 -0.11
CA THR A 25 -5.90 30.60 -0.11
C THR A 25 -5.85 29.16 -0.61
N ALA A 26 -5.57 28.24 0.32
CA ALA A 26 -5.77 26.82 0.08
C ALA A 26 -7.27 26.65 -0.11
N ILE A 27 -7.70 26.70 -1.36
CA ILE A 27 -8.97 26.10 -1.77
C ILE A 27 -8.83 24.65 -1.31
N ALA A 28 -9.54 24.30 -0.23
CA ALA A 28 -9.75 22.93 0.16
C ALA A 28 -10.60 22.29 -0.95
N GLN A 29 -9.95 21.93 -2.05
CA GLN A 29 -10.42 20.83 -2.87
C GLN A 29 -10.36 19.64 -1.93
N SER A 30 -11.52 19.21 -1.45
CA SER A 30 -11.69 17.87 -0.93
C SER A 30 -11.30 16.94 -2.07
N GLU A 31 -10.03 16.56 -2.13
CA GLU A 31 -9.61 15.37 -2.84
C GLU A 31 -10.46 14.25 -2.25
N GLU A 32 -11.44 13.80 -3.02
CA GLU A 32 -12.00 12.47 -2.86
C GLU A 32 -10.81 11.52 -2.98
N THR A 33 -10.20 11.22 -1.83
CA THR A 33 -9.08 10.30 -1.71
C THR A 33 -9.65 8.96 -2.11
N THR A 34 -9.58 8.68 -3.40
CA THR A 34 -10.01 7.41 -3.98
C THR A 34 -9.09 6.39 -3.34
N GLN A 35 -9.57 5.70 -2.32
CA GLN A 35 -8.73 4.79 -1.55
C GLN A 35 -8.34 3.66 -2.49
N SER A 36 -7.07 3.61 -2.86
CA SER A 36 -6.53 2.64 -3.82
C SER A 36 -5.41 1.83 -3.17
N TYR A 37 -5.11 0.69 -3.78
CA TYR A 37 -3.95 -0.12 -3.41
C TYR A 37 -2.66 0.71 -3.46
N SER A 38 -1.92 0.69 -2.36
CA SER A 38 -0.60 1.33 -2.26
C SER A 38 0.51 0.37 -2.69
N GLU A 39 1.70 0.93 -2.91
CA GLU A 39 2.91 0.11 -3.15
C GLU A 39 3.25 -0.77 -1.91
N LEU A 40 2.94 -0.30 -0.70
CA LEU A 40 3.11 -1.11 0.51
C LEU A 40 2.16 -2.32 0.52
N ASP A 41 0.93 -2.12 0.05
CA ASP A 41 -0.05 -3.21 -0.07
C ASP A 41 0.43 -4.26 -1.07
N ARG A 42 0.98 -3.80 -2.21
CA ARG A 42 1.62 -4.68 -3.18
C ARG A 42 2.74 -5.49 -2.54
N GLN A 43 3.69 -4.83 -1.87
CA GLN A 43 4.83 -5.52 -1.26
C GLN A 43 4.40 -6.59 -0.25
N LYS A 44 3.43 -6.29 0.62
CA LYS A 44 2.90 -7.26 1.59
C LYS A 44 2.24 -8.47 0.90
N ALA A 45 1.42 -8.23 -0.12
CA ALA A 45 0.76 -9.28 -0.87
C ALA A 45 1.77 -10.17 -1.61
N ILE A 46 2.78 -9.57 -2.26
CA ILE A 46 3.85 -10.29 -2.96
C ILE A 46 4.66 -11.17 -1.98
N ILE A 47 5.08 -10.62 -0.84
CA ILE A 47 5.83 -11.39 0.17
C ILE A 47 5.01 -12.60 0.63
N ARG A 48 3.71 -12.42 0.89
CA ARG A 48 2.83 -13.51 1.32
C ARG A 48 2.67 -14.59 0.25
N CYS A 49 2.51 -14.20 -1.01
CA CYS A 49 2.45 -15.12 -2.14
C CYS A 49 3.76 -15.91 -2.29
N MET A 50 4.90 -15.20 -2.35
CA MET A 50 6.21 -15.85 -2.50
C MET A 50 6.52 -16.77 -1.31
N THR A 51 6.16 -16.40 -0.09
CA THR A 51 6.34 -17.26 1.09
C THR A 51 5.64 -18.61 0.91
N LEU A 52 4.45 -18.63 0.32
CA LEU A 52 3.71 -19.88 0.09
C LEU A 52 4.24 -20.67 -1.10
N GLU A 53 4.65 -20.01 -2.17
CA GLU A 53 5.35 -20.67 -3.29
C GLU A 53 6.61 -21.37 -2.77
N TYR A 54 7.41 -20.69 -1.92
CA TYR A 54 8.59 -21.32 -1.33
C TYR A 54 8.24 -22.45 -0.35
N VAL A 55 7.33 -22.23 0.60
CA VAL A 55 6.94 -23.25 1.59
C VAL A 55 6.29 -24.48 0.94
N GLY A 56 5.45 -24.28 -0.09
CA GLY A 56 4.71 -25.35 -0.76
C GLY A 56 5.56 -26.21 -1.70
N PHE A 57 6.58 -25.62 -2.34
CA PHE A 57 7.38 -26.29 -3.38
C PHE A 57 8.84 -26.54 -3.00
N TYR A 58 9.16 -26.58 -1.69
CA TYR A 58 10.52 -26.65 -1.11
C TYR A 58 11.39 -27.86 -1.53
N GLN A 59 10.99 -28.70 -2.50
CA GLN A 59 11.79 -29.85 -2.89
C GLN A 59 12.39 -29.84 -4.30
N GLU A 60 11.77 -29.38 -5.39
CA GLU A 60 12.38 -29.63 -6.73
C GLU A 60 12.02 -28.61 -7.85
N HIS A 61 11.79 -27.32 -7.57
CA HIS A 61 11.64 -26.37 -8.67
C HIS A 61 12.96 -25.72 -9.08
N PRO A 62 13.35 -25.81 -10.37
CA PRO A 62 14.46 -25.01 -10.89
C PRO A 62 14.11 -23.54 -10.74
N ALA A 63 15.13 -22.69 -10.62
CA ALA A 63 15.01 -21.24 -10.43
C ALA A 63 14.34 -20.47 -11.59
N GLU A 64 13.57 -21.15 -12.46
CA GLU A 64 13.17 -20.69 -13.79
C GLU A 64 11.72 -20.22 -13.90
N ALA A 65 10.83 -20.57 -12.96
CA ALA A 65 9.58 -19.85 -12.79
C ALA A 65 9.79 -18.77 -11.73
N ASP A 66 10.01 -17.53 -12.15
CA ASP A 66 10.17 -16.43 -11.20
C ASP A 66 8.87 -16.25 -10.42
N ALA A 67 8.85 -16.73 -9.17
CA ALA A 67 7.72 -16.58 -8.26
C ALA A 67 7.29 -15.10 -8.16
N MET A 68 8.20 -14.15 -8.40
CA MET A 68 7.89 -12.74 -8.49
C MET A 68 6.87 -12.43 -9.59
N ASP A 69 7.03 -12.98 -10.80
CA ASP A 69 6.14 -12.71 -11.94
C ASP A 69 4.74 -13.28 -11.68
N ILE A 70 4.67 -14.50 -11.14
CA ILE A 70 3.42 -15.14 -10.74
C ILE A 70 2.71 -14.31 -9.67
N CYS A 71 3.45 -13.88 -8.64
CA CYS A 71 2.87 -13.10 -7.56
C CYS A 71 2.43 -11.70 -8.02
N ASN A 72 3.15 -11.07 -8.96
CA ASN A 72 2.72 -9.80 -9.56
C ASN A 72 1.43 -9.95 -10.36
N ALA A 73 1.31 -11.01 -11.16
CA ALA A 73 0.07 -11.31 -11.89
C ALA A 73 -1.12 -11.54 -10.94
N ARG A 74 -0.89 -12.27 -9.84
CA ARG A 74 -1.90 -12.48 -8.80
C ARG A 74 -2.29 -11.18 -8.10
N PHE A 75 -1.34 -10.29 -7.81
CA PHE A 75 -1.66 -8.98 -7.26
C PHE A 75 -2.47 -8.12 -8.22
N GLN A 76 -2.17 -8.16 -9.53
CA GLN A 76 -2.97 -7.47 -10.53
C GLN A 76 -4.40 -8.01 -10.59
N ARG A 77 -4.59 -9.33 -10.45
CA ARG A 77 -5.92 -9.95 -10.34
C ARG A 77 -6.63 -9.50 -9.06
N LEU A 78 -5.93 -9.46 -7.93
CA LEU A 78 -6.47 -8.99 -6.64
C LEU A 78 -7.08 -7.59 -6.76
N THR A 79 -6.38 -6.65 -7.41
CA THR A 79 -6.86 -5.26 -7.54
C THR A 79 -8.07 -5.11 -8.47
N GLN A 80 -8.35 -6.10 -9.32
CA GLN A 80 -9.52 -6.15 -10.20
C GLN A 80 -10.72 -6.81 -9.53
N GLU A 81 -10.48 -7.80 -8.66
CA GLU A 81 -11.53 -8.65 -8.09
C GLU A 81 -11.97 -8.24 -6.68
N ILE A 82 -11.11 -7.59 -5.90
CA ILE A 82 -11.44 -7.14 -4.55
C ILE A 82 -11.35 -5.60 -4.49
N PRO A 83 -12.46 -4.90 -4.22
CA PRO A 83 -12.43 -3.47 -3.96
C PRO A 83 -11.50 -3.13 -2.79
N TYR A 84 -10.74 -2.03 -2.91
CA TYR A 84 -9.73 -1.69 -1.90
C TYR A 84 -10.31 -1.52 -0.49
N GLU A 85 -11.52 -0.97 -0.35
CA GLU A 85 -12.22 -0.85 0.93
C GLU A 85 -12.41 -2.21 1.64
N ASN A 86 -12.78 -3.25 0.89
CA ASN A 86 -12.97 -4.60 1.41
C ASN A 86 -11.62 -5.24 1.75
N TYR A 87 -10.61 -5.05 0.90
CA TYR A 87 -9.26 -5.51 1.19
C TYR A 87 -8.71 -4.87 2.48
N LYS A 88 -8.82 -3.55 2.60
CA LYS A 88 -8.36 -2.82 3.79
C LYS A 88 -9.11 -3.29 5.04
N GLN A 89 -10.44 -3.31 5.00
CA GLN A 89 -11.25 -3.69 6.15
C GLN A 89 -11.01 -5.14 6.58
N TRP A 90 -11.09 -6.08 5.64
CA TRP A 90 -11.19 -7.51 5.99
C TRP A 90 -9.88 -8.27 5.91
N VAL A 91 -8.88 -7.78 5.16
CA VAL A 91 -7.58 -8.45 5.02
C VAL A 91 -6.48 -7.75 5.83
N LEU A 92 -6.47 -6.41 5.87
CA LEU A 92 -5.43 -5.66 6.57
C LEU A 92 -5.79 -5.31 8.01
N ASP A 93 -6.96 -4.74 8.22
CA ASP A 93 -7.35 -4.13 9.49
C ASP A 93 -8.01 -5.14 10.44
N THR A 94 -8.66 -6.17 9.91
CA THR A 94 -9.32 -7.20 10.73
C THR A 94 -8.29 -8.16 11.33
N PRO A 95 -8.19 -8.24 12.67
CA PRO A 95 -7.31 -9.21 13.31
C PRO A 95 -7.73 -10.65 13.01
N TYR A 96 -6.76 -11.56 13.00
CA TYR A 96 -7.06 -12.99 12.87
C TYR A 96 -8.02 -13.47 13.96
N SER A 97 -9.04 -14.21 13.55
CA SER A 97 -9.98 -14.90 14.43
C SER A 97 -10.12 -16.35 13.97
N PRO A 98 -10.15 -17.34 14.88
CA PRO A 98 -10.51 -18.71 14.52
C PRO A 98 -11.99 -18.85 14.12
N TYR A 99 -12.83 -17.84 14.43
CA TYR A 99 -14.25 -17.78 14.09
C TYR A 99 -14.57 -16.40 13.48
N PRO A 100 -14.16 -16.13 12.23
CA PRO A 100 -14.46 -14.86 11.57
C PRO A 100 -15.95 -14.75 11.24
N ALA A 101 -16.45 -13.52 11.12
CA ALA A 101 -17.78 -13.28 10.56
C ALA A 101 -17.83 -13.75 9.09
N ALA A 102 -19.01 -14.08 8.58
CA ALA A 102 -19.17 -14.63 7.23
C ALA A 102 -18.61 -13.71 6.13
N GLU A 103 -18.79 -12.40 6.26
CA GLU A 103 -18.25 -11.42 5.31
C GLU A 103 -16.71 -11.39 5.33
N THR A 104 -16.12 -11.42 6.53
CA THR A 104 -14.68 -11.54 6.71
C THR A 104 -14.16 -12.83 6.10
N SER A 105 -14.85 -13.97 6.34
CA SER A 105 -14.39 -15.27 5.82
C SER A 105 -14.41 -15.29 4.30
N ALA A 106 -15.46 -14.78 3.66
CA ALA A 106 -15.60 -14.77 2.21
C ALA A 106 -14.52 -13.92 1.53
N ILE A 107 -14.27 -12.70 2.01
CA ILE A 107 -13.23 -11.82 1.43
C ILE A 107 -11.83 -12.38 1.70
N GLN A 108 -11.58 -12.92 2.89
CA GLN A 108 -10.30 -13.53 3.23
C GLN A 108 -10.04 -14.80 2.40
N GLU A 109 -11.07 -15.61 2.15
CA GLU A 109 -11.04 -16.78 1.28
C GLU A 109 -10.74 -16.37 -0.16
N GLN A 110 -11.47 -15.41 -0.73
CA GLN A 110 -11.21 -14.91 -2.08
C GLN A 110 -9.77 -14.37 -2.22
N TYR A 111 -9.30 -13.58 -1.23
CA TYR A 111 -7.91 -13.12 -1.18
C TYR A 111 -6.92 -14.30 -1.21
N ASN A 112 -7.16 -15.33 -0.39
CA ASN A 112 -6.28 -16.50 -0.33
C ASN A 112 -6.31 -17.29 -1.64
N HIS A 113 -7.49 -17.49 -2.25
CA HIS A 113 -7.64 -18.14 -3.56
C HIS A 113 -6.80 -17.45 -4.63
N ILE A 114 -6.92 -16.13 -4.75
CA ILE A 114 -6.17 -15.32 -5.72
C ILE A 114 -4.67 -15.38 -5.42
N MET A 115 -4.26 -15.05 -4.20
CA MET A 115 -2.85 -14.86 -3.88
C MET A 115 -2.07 -16.18 -3.77
N PHE A 116 -2.75 -17.30 -3.46
CA PHE A 116 -2.10 -18.60 -3.26
C PHE A 116 -2.27 -19.53 -4.46
N GLY A 117 -3.04 -19.12 -5.47
CA GLY A 117 -3.27 -19.92 -6.68
C GLY A 117 -3.96 -21.25 -6.40
N ILE A 118 -4.87 -21.29 -5.42
CA ILE A 118 -5.61 -22.52 -5.05
C ILE A 118 -6.40 -23.04 -6.26
N ASP A 119 -6.94 -22.14 -7.08
CA ASP A 119 -7.70 -22.49 -8.30
C ASP A 119 -6.84 -23.23 -9.35
N SER A 120 -5.53 -22.99 -9.36
CA SER A 120 -4.57 -23.60 -10.30
C SER A 120 -3.99 -24.94 -9.83
N GLN A 121 -4.28 -25.38 -8.61
CA GLN A 121 -3.78 -26.63 -8.03
C GLN A 121 -4.80 -27.78 -8.06
N ILE A 122 -5.97 -27.62 -8.70
CA ILE A 122 -6.88 -28.75 -8.91
C ILE A 122 -6.28 -29.62 -10.02
N PRO A 123 -5.80 -30.84 -9.75
CA PRO A 123 -5.48 -31.76 -10.83
C PRO A 123 -6.81 -32.02 -11.55
N PHE A 124 -6.88 -31.66 -12.83
CA PHE A 124 -7.90 -32.18 -13.71
C PHE A 124 -7.82 -33.71 -13.60
N ILE A 125 -8.77 -34.32 -12.90
CA ILE A 125 -9.05 -35.74 -13.08
C ILE A 125 -9.62 -35.81 -14.49
N VAL A 126 -8.76 -36.12 -15.45
CA VAL A 126 -9.16 -36.49 -16.80
C VAL A 126 -9.79 -37.87 -16.66
N GLU A 127 -11.11 -37.93 -16.77
CA GLU A 127 -11.84 -39.19 -17.02
C GLU A 127 -11.44 -39.80 -18.37
#